data_AF-A0A7G3ZFE9-F1
#
_entry.id   AF-A0A7G3ZFE9-F1
#
_cell.length_a   1.000
_cell.length_b   1.000
_cell.length_c   1.000
_cell.angle_alpha   90.00
_cell.angle_beta   90.00
_cell.angle_gamma   90.00
#
_symmetry.space_group_name_H-M   'P 1'
#
loop_
_entity.id
_entity.type
_entity.pdbx_description
1 polymer ?
#
loop_
_entity_poly.entity_id
_entity_poly.type
_entity_poly.pdbx_seq_one_letter_code
_entity_poly.pdbx_strand_id
1 'polypeptide(L)'
;MVRKIKIVQKKAPKKSWGPLQIQKVVWIVGHAMTLGLGSLFSVTYALQSLIFFKYRSWKWIFMRLNKSYSYFNGPRWYHALLRWTPQLVYRLAIVGSFMSLGVTSYQNAHGLHPQWYEMFSAENFQYLVISVFWFFTEASVFKLLPLMLLSYMHITNWRQEVNGIKDSDAVTKKNAAVLRALAVAELLVAVSLAMNTILMNSGASGVVLVLYLGIYWLRINFSPYMQIMMLKLLSKLDPKIPPKRAEQWGFIKKFIYSKIQDHERRKAEIEKTA
;
A
#
# COMPACT_ATOMS: atom_id res chain seq x y z
N MET A 1 2.28 -50.80 55.57
CA MET A 1 1.85 -50.37 54.22
C MET A 1 2.69 -49.18 53.77
N VAL A 2 3.49 -49.34 52.72
CA VAL A 2 4.40 -48.29 52.21
C VAL A 2 3.60 -47.28 51.39
N ARG A 3 3.56 -46.00 51.81
CA ARG A 3 2.91 -44.92 51.07
C ARG A 3 3.72 -44.61 49.79
N LYS A 4 3.16 -44.95 48.63
CA LYS A 4 3.73 -44.55 47.33
C LYS A 4 3.57 -43.04 47.14
N ILE A 5 4.68 -42.31 47.19
CA ILE A 5 4.73 -40.88 46.84
C ILE A 5 4.50 -40.76 45.34
N LYS A 6 3.38 -40.15 44.95
CA LYS A 6 3.04 -39.90 43.55
C LYS A 6 3.80 -38.65 43.08
N ILE A 7 4.95 -38.85 42.43
CA ILE A 7 5.73 -37.77 41.83
C ILE A 7 4.94 -37.21 40.64
N VAL A 8 4.28 -36.07 40.82
CA VAL A 8 3.61 -35.34 39.74
C VAL A 8 4.68 -34.67 38.90
N GLN A 9 5.04 -35.26 37.76
CA GLN A 9 5.87 -34.58 36.77
C GLN A 9 5.11 -33.36 36.24
N LYS A 10 5.61 -32.16 36.54
CA LYS A 10 5.09 -30.92 35.93
C LYS A 10 5.22 -31.07 34.41
N LYS A 11 4.10 -30.95 33.67
CA LYS A 11 4.12 -30.92 32.20
C LYS A 11 5.15 -29.88 31.75
N ALA A 12 6.02 -30.27 30.82
CA ALA A 12 6.99 -29.34 30.23
C ALA A 12 6.28 -28.05 29.80
N PRO A 13 6.86 -26.87 30.04
CA PRO A 13 6.24 -25.61 29.64
C PRO A 13 5.92 -25.68 28.14
N LYS A 14 4.68 -25.34 27.77
CA LYS A 14 4.29 -25.22 26.35
C LYS A 14 5.34 -24.35 25.67
N LYS A 15 5.97 -24.88 24.61
CA LYS A 15 6.96 -24.16 23.80
C LYS A 15 6.35 -22.83 23.36
N SER A 16 6.69 -21.75 24.06
CA SER A 16 6.22 -20.41 23.74
C SER A 16 6.88 -19.99 22.43
N TRP A 17 6.11 -19.35 21.56
CA TRP A 17 6.65 -18.86 20.30
C TRP A 17 7.66 -17.75 20.59
N GLY A 18 8.81 -17.80 19.92
CA GLY A 18 9.82 -16.75 20.05
C GLY A 18 9.29 -15.42 19.47
N PRO A 19 9.80 -14.26 19.92
CA PRO A 19 9.35 -12.96 19.44
C PRO A 19 9.49 -12.80 17.92
N LEU A 20 10.58 -13.34 17.34
CA LEU A 20 10.81 -13.36 15.90
C LEU A 20 9.77 -14.21 15.13
N GLN A 21 9.32 -15.32 15.71
CA GLN A 21 8.31 -16.18 15.10
C GLN A 21 6.95 -15.48 15.09
N ILE A 22 6.60 -14.80 16.18
CA ILE A 22 5.39 -13.99 16.27
C ILE A 22 5.42 -12.88 15.21
N GLN A 23 6.52 -12.14 15.08
CA GLN A 23 6.67 -11.10 14.05
C GLN A 23 6.49 -11.66 12.64
N LYS A 24 7.11 -12.80 12.32
CA LYS A 24 6.96 -13.47 11.01
C LYS A 24 5.50 -13.84 10.73
N VAL A 25 4.80 -14.40 11.71
CA VAL A 25 3.38 -14.76 11.56
C VAL A 25 2.52 -13.51 11.38
N VAL A 26 2.70 -12.48 12.21
CA VAL A 26 1.97 -11.21 12.11
C VAL A 26 2.19 -10.55 10.76
N TRP A 27 3.42 -10.59 10.25
CA TRP A 27 3.78 -10.05 8.94
C TRP A 27 3.07 -10.78 7.78
N ILE A 28 3.12 -12.13 7.77
CA ILE A 28 2.43 -12.94 6.76
C ILE A 28 0.92 -12.73 6.83
N VAL A 29 0.36 -12.80 8.04
CA VAL A 29 -1.08 -12.62 8.27
C VAL A 29 -1.53 -11.21 7.85
N GLY A 30 -0.73 -10.18 8.13
CA GLY A 30 -1.03 -8.80 7.74
C GLY A 30 -1.12 -8.62 6.23
N HIS A 31 -0.13 -9.12 5.48
CA HIS A 31 -0.19 -9.08 4.02
C HIS A 31 -1.31 -9.94 3.45
N ALA A 32 -1.53 -11.15 4.00
CA ALA A 32 -2.59 -12.04 3.56
C ALA A 32 -3.97 -11.44 3.80
N MET A 33 -4.16 -10.76 4.94
CA MET A 33 -5.38 -10.05 5.29
C MET A 33 -5.60 -8.85 4.34
N THR A 34 -4.55 -8.07 4.06
CA THR A 34 -4.62 -6.97 3.08
C THR A 34 -5.07 -7.46 1.71
N LEU A 35 -4.45 -8.54 1.23
CA LEU A 35 -4.71 -9.06 -0.11
C LEU A 35 -6.08 -9.75 -0.18
N GLY A 36 -6.39 -10.62 0.77
CA GLY A 36 -7.64 -11.39 0.80
C GLY A 36 -8.86 -10.49 1.00
N LEU A 37 -8.85 -9.67 2.05
CA LEU A 37 -9.96 -8.74 2.32
C LEU A 37 -10.01 -7.61 1.30
N GLY A 38 -8.87 -7.10 0.85
CA GLY A 38 -8.82 -6.10 -0.22
C GLY A 38 -9.40 -6.63 -1.53
N SER A 39 -9.12 -7.89 -1.88
CA SER A 39 -9.71 -8.55 -3.05
C SER A 39 -11.21 -8.76 -2.89
N LEU A 40 -11.64 -9.25 -1.72
CA LEU A 40 -13.07 -9.41 -1.42
C LEU A 40 -13.82 -8.08 -1.52
N PHE A 41 -13.26 -7.01 -0.95
CA PHE A 41 -13.81 -5.66 -1.08
C PHE A 41 -13.86 -5.23 -2.55
N SER A 42 -12.77 -5.41 -3.30
CA SER A 42 -12.69 -5.00 -4.69
C SER A 42 -13.70 -5.73 -5.58
N VAL A 43 -13.87 -7.04 -5.39
CA VAL A 43 -14.84 -7.87 -6.14
C VAL A 43 -16.26 -7.50 -5.78
N THR A 44 -16.60 -7.43 -4.49
CA THR A 44 -17.94 -7.05 -4.04
C THR A 44 -18.33 -5.66 -4.54
N TYR A 45 -17.39 -4.72 -4.51
CA TYR A 45 -17.58 -3.37 -5.00
C TYR A 45 -17.67 -3.28 -6.54
N ALA A 46 -16.88 -4.07 -7.26
CA ALA A 46 -16.96 -4.17 -8.72
C ALA A 46 -18.28 -4.78 -9.18
N LEU A 47 -18.74 -5.86 -8.52
CA LEU A 47 -20.04 -6.47 -8.79
C LEU A 47 -21.20 -5.49 -8.54
N GLN A 48 -21.14 -4.73 -7.45
CA GLN A 48 -22.07 -3.62 -7.22
C GLN A 48 -22.05 -2.64 -8.40
N SER A 49 -20.87 -2.15 -8.76
CA SER A 49 -20.72 -1.19 -9.86
C SER A 49 -21.27 -1.71 -11.19
N LEU A 50 -21.03 -2.98 -11.53
CA LEU A 50 -21.52 -3.63 -12.75
C LEU A 50 -23.05 -3.78 -12.78
N ILE A 51 -23.66 -4.15 -11.66
CA ILE A 51 -25.13 -4.21 -11.54
C ILE A 51 -25.73 -2.81 -11.69
N PHE A 52 -25.02 -1.75 -11.26
CA PHE A 52 -25.42 -0.34 -11.43
C PHE A 52 -25.16 0.25 -12.82
N PHE A 53 -24.24 -0.30 -13.61
CA PHE A 53 -24.04 0.15 -15.00
C PHE A 53 -25.29 -0.05 -15.87
N LYS A 54 -26.21 -0.93 -15.45
CA LYS A 54 -27.54 -1.06 -16.04
C LYS A 54 -28.45 0.18 -15.81
N TYR A 55 -28.14 1.07 -14.86
CA TYR A 55 -29.04 2.14 -14.37
C TYR A 55 -28.43 3.57 -14.21
N ARG A 56 -27.33 3.92 -14.91
CA ARG A 56 -26.88 5.31 -15.26
C ARG A 56 -26.00 6.13 -14.25
N SER A 57 -24.85 6.58 -14.78
CA SER A 57 -24.15 7.89 -14.66
C SER A 57 -22.62 7.78 -14.45
N TRP A 58 -21.84 8.61 -15.16
CA TRP A 58 -20.36 8.63 -15.14
C TRP A 58 -19.73 8.96 -13.78
N LYS A 59 -20.53 9.51 -12.84
CA LYS A 59 -20.07 9.79 -11.46
C LYS A 59 -19.64 8.52 -10.72
N TRP A 60 -20.13 7.34 -11.15
CA TRP A 60 -19.77 6.03 -10.61
C TRP A 60 -18.44 5.47 -11.15
N ILE A 61 -17.85 6.08 -12.17
CA ILE A 61 -16.54 5.67 -12.73
C ILE A 61 -15.43 5.81 -11.66
N PHE A 62 -15.63 6.65 -10.63
CA PHE A 62 -14.64 6.91 -9.58
C PHE A 62 -14.77 6.04 -8.32
N MET A 63 -15.54 4.94 -8.38
CA MET A 63 -15.52 3.84 -7.41
C MET A 63 -15.47 4.26 -5.91
N ARG A 64 -16.48 5.02 -5.47
CA ARG A 64 -16.75 5.35 -4.06
C ARG A 64 -18.02 4.67 -3.55
N LEU A 65 -17.95 4.00 -2.40
CA LEU A 65 -19.15 3.45 -1.75
C LEU A 65 -20.06 4.59 -1.31
N ASN A 66 -21.20 4.76 -1.98
CA ASN A 66 -22.18 5.74 -1.57
C ASN A 66 -22.76 5.33 -0.20
N LYS A 67 -22.58 6.18 0.81
CA LYS A 67 -23.08 5.95 2.18
C LYS A 67 -24.61 5.84 2.24
N SER A 68 -25.33 6.44 1.29
CA SER A 68 -26.79 6.44 1.28
C SER A 68 -27.41 5.25 0.55
N TYR A 69 -26.62 4.42 -0.12
CA TYR A 69 -27.16 3.33 -0.93
C TYR A 69 -26.89 1.97 -0.28
N SER A 70 -27.96 1.33 0.19
CA SER A 70 -27.92 -0.05 0.69
C SER A 70 -28.90 -0.92 -0.08
N TYR A 71 -28.36 -1.97 -0.73
CA TYR A 71 -29.15 -3.00 -1.41
C TYR A 71 -30.03 -3.79 -0.43
N PHE A 72 -29.50 -4.02 0.78
CA PHE A 72 -30.18 -4.70 1.86
C PHE A 72 -30.85 -3.66 2.77
N ASN A 73 -32.08 -3.29 2.41
CA ASN A 73 -32.96 -2.51 3.28
C ASN A 73 -33.92 -3.47 3.96
N GLY A 74 -33.74 -3.65 5.26
CA GLY A 74 -34.65 -4.44 6.08
C GLY A 74 -34.44 -4.16 7.57
N PRO A 75 -35.46 -4.38 8.40
CA PRO A 75 -35.42 -4.08 9.83
C PRO A 75 -34.58 -5.08 10.63
N ARG A 76 -34.19 -6.21 10.03
CA ARG A 76 -33.48 -7.29 10.73
C ARG A 76 -32.01 -6.96 10.91
N TRP A 77 -31.44 -7.35 12.04
CA TRP A 77 -30.04 -7.07 12.42
C TRP A 77 -29.01 -7.53 11.38
N TYR A 78 -29.25 -8.64 10.67
CA TYR A 78 -28.32 -9.14 9.66
C TYR A 78 -28.26 -8.24 8.42
N HIS A 79 -29.31 -7.47 8.11
CA HIS A 79 -29.27 -6.46 7.04
C HIS A 79 -28.36 -5.28 7.42
N ALA A 80 -28.32 -4.90 8.71
CA ALA A 80 -27.38 -3.91 9.21
C ALA A 80 -25.93 -4.42 9.09
N LEU A 81 -25.68 -5.69 9.43
CA LEU A 81 -24.37 -6.33 9.27
C LEU A 81 -23.92 -6.34 7.79
N LEU A 82 -24.80 -6.75 6.88
CA LEU A 82 -24.52 -6.77 5.43
C LEU A 82 -24.23 -5.38 4.87
N ARG A 83 -24.91 -4.34 5.38
CA ARG A 83 -24.66 -2.94 5.00
C ARG A 83 -23.26 -2.47 5.40
N TRP A 84 -22.78 -2.89 6.57
CA TRP A 84 -21.47 -2.50 7.09
C TRP A 84 -20.33 -3.35 6.54
N THR A 85 -20.64 -4.53 6.01
CA THR A 85 -19.66 -5.51 5.53
C THR A 85 -18.61 -4.90 4.58
N PRO A 86 -18.96 -4.12 3.53
CA PRO A 86 -17.94 -3.54 2.64
C PRO A 86 -16.98 -2.59 3.38
N GLN A 87 -17.50 -1.79 4.30
CA GLN A 87 -16.67 -0.87 5.09
C GLN A 87 -15.78 -1.64 6.07
N LEU A 88 -16.31 -2.67 6.73
CA LEU A 88 -15.55 -3.52 7.64
C LEU A 88 -14.42 -4.25 6.91
N VAL A 89 -14.71 -4.88 5.76
CA VAL A 89 -13.72 -5.58 4.94
C VAL A 89 -12.63 -4.61 4.46
N TYR A 90 -13.00 -3.40 4.02
CA TYR A 90 -12.03 -2.35 3.66
C TYR A 90 -11.13 -1.96 4.84
N ARG A 91 -11.71 -1.68 6.01
CA ARG A 91 -10.96 -1.27 7.20
C ARG A 91 -10.05 -2.37 7.70
N LEU A 92 -10.52 -3.62 7.71
CA LEU A 92 -9.72 -4.78 8.08
C LEU A 92 -8.58 -5.04 7.08
N ALA A 93 -8.77 -4.80 5.78
CA ALA A 93 -7.68 -4.86 4.82
C ALA A 93 -6.57 -3.84 5.15
N ILE A 94 -6.93 -2.62 5.54
CA ILE A 94 -5.97 -1.59 5.99
C ILE A 94 -5.28 -1.98 7.30
N VAL A 95 -6.02 -2.56 8.26
CA VAL A 95 -5.43 -3.11 9.49
C VAL A 95 -4.39 -4.18 9.16
N GLY A 96 -4.60 -4.97 8.11
CA GLY A 96 -3.60 -5.92 7.62
C GLY A 96 -2.32 -5.23 7.18
N SER A 97 -2.45 -4.12 6.45
CA SER A 97 -1.31 -3.33 5.99
C SER A 97 -0.56 -2.69 7.15
N PHE A 98 -1.29 -2.24 8.19
CA PHE A 98 -0.68 -1.77 9.42
C PHE A 98 0.15 -2.83 10.13
N MET A 99 -0.39 -4.05 10.26
CA MET A 99 0.29 -5.14 10.92
C MET A 99 1.59 -5.50 10.19
N SER A 100 1.54 -5.67 8.87
CA SER A 100 2.72 -6.08 8.12
C SER A 100 3.76 -4.98 7.99
N LEU A 101 3.35 -3.77 7.58
CA LEU A 101 4.27 -2.63 7.44
C LEU A 101 4.80 -2.17 8.80
N GLY A 102 4.00 -2.28 9.86
CA GLY A 102 4.44 -2.00 11.22
C GLY A 102 5.53 -2.95 11.68
N VAL A 103 5.42 -4.25 11.39
CA VAL A 103 6.49 -5.23 11.67
C VAL A 103 7.75 -4.88 10.87
N THR A 104 7.62 -4.59 9.57
CA THR A 104 8.78 -4.22 8.73
C THR A 104 9.46 -2.94 9.23
N SER A 105 8.69 -1.90 9.56
CA SER A 105 9.22 -0.65 10.13
C SER A 105 9.88 -0.88 11.49
N TYR A 106 9.29 -1.72 12.35
CA TYR A 106 9.88 -2.08 13.63
C TYR A 106 11.21 -2.81 13.45
N GLN A 107 11.28 -3.79 12.53
CA GLN A 107 12.51 -4.54 12.24
C GLN A 107 13.61 -3.64 11.66
N ASN A 108 13.26 -2.71 10.77
CA ASN A 108 14.20 -1.75 10.20
C ASN A 108 14.73 -0.75 11.23
N ALA A 109 13.92 -0.39 12.24
CA ALA A 109 14.32 0.49 13.33
C ALA A 109 14.92 -0.26 14.54
N HIS A 110 14.93 -1.59 14.52
CA HIS A 110 15.46 -2.37 15.63
C HIS A 110 16.99 -2.42 15.55
N GLY A 111 17.67 -1.76 16.49
CA GLY A 111 19.13 -1.71 16.56
C GLY A 111 19.78 -0.58 15.76
N LEU A 112 19.01 0.14 14.95
CA LEU A 112 19.41 1.38 14.27
C LEU A 112 18.43 2.45 14.73
N HIS A 113 18.88 3.53 15.36
CA HIS A 113 18.02 4.67 15.70
C HIS A 113 17.86 5.55 14.45
N PRO A 114 16.90 5.25 13.56
CA PRO A 114 16.88 5.88 12.25
C PRO A 114 16.44 7.32 12.44
N GLN A 115 17.09 8.24 11.74
CA GLN A 115 16.62 9.62 11.76
C GLN A 115 15.28 9.72 11.02
N TRP A 116 14.45 10.72 11.36
CA TRP A 116 13.15 10.93 10.71
C TRP A 116 13.25 10.95 9.18
N TYR A 117 14.32 11.53 8.64
CA TYR A 117 14.60 11.57 7.21
C TYR A 117 14.73 10.17 6.59
N GLU A 118 15.45 9.27 7.25
CA GLU A 118 15.65 7.89 6.78
C GLU A 118 14.33 7.12 6.79
N MET A 119 13.50 7.32 7.82
CA MET A 119 12.16 6.73 7.87
C MET A 119 11.28 7.26 6.73
N PHE A 120 11.25 8.56 6.49
CA PHE A 120 10.47 9.15 5.39
C PHE A 120 10.96 8.75 4.00
N SER A 121 12.24 8.39 3.85
CA SER A 121 12.78 7.87 2.60
C SER A 121 12.35 6.41 2.33
N ALA A 122 12.04 5.65 3.39
CA ALA A 122 11.68 4.24 3.29
C ALA A 122 10.25 4.05 2.74
N GLU A 123 10.12 3.29 1.67
CA GLU A 123 8.84 3.07 0.98
C GLU A 123 7.77 2.45 1.90
N ASN A 124 8.17 1.48 2.72
CA ASN A 124 7.27 0.80 3.66
C ASN A 124 6.68 1.77 4.70
N PHE A 125 7.49 2.72 5.17
CA PHE A 125 7.03 3.74 6.11
C PHE A 125 6.08 4.74 5.43
N GLN A 126 6.38 5.15 4.20
CA GLN A 126 5.47 5.99 3.42
C GLN A 126 4.11 5.29 3.21
N TYR A 127 4.10 3.99 2.94
CA TYR A 127 2.86 3.20 2.84
C TYR A 127 2.14 3.05 4.17
N LEU A 128 2.87 2.93 5.28
CA LEU A 128 2.29 2.92 6.63
C LEU A 128 1.55 4.22 6.90
N VAL A 129 2.18 5.37 6.60
CA VAL A 129 1.57 6.70 6.75
C VAL A 129 0.34 6.86 5.84
N ILE A 130 0.42 6.43 4.58
CA ILE A 130 -0.74 6.41 3.66
C ILE A 130 -1.88 5.56 4.23
N SER A 131 -1.56 4.40 4.84
CA SER A 131 -2.54 3.50 5.43
C SER A 131 -3.29 4.15 6.59
N VAL A 132 -2.61 4.96 7.42
CA VAL A 132 -3.25 5.81 8.45
C VAL A 132 -4.28 6.74 7.84
N PHE A 133 -3.90 7.48 6.80
CA PHE A 133 -4.85 8.38 6.14
C PHE A 133 -6.02 7.60 5.51
N TRP A 134 -5.77 6.43 4.94
CA TRP A 134 -6.82 5.62 4.32
C TRP A 134 -7.79 5.03 5.35
N PHE A 135 -7.32 4.81 6.58
CA PHE A 135 -8.14 4.35 7.69
C PHE A 135 -9.17 5.39 8.17
N PHE A 136 -8.87 6.68 8.08
CA PHE A 136 -9.82 7.73 8.49
C PHE A 136 -10.65 8.30 7.34
N THR A 137 -10.25 8.07 6.10
CA THR A 137 -10.96 8.59 4.92
C THR A 137 -11.94 7.58 4.34
N GLU A 138 -12.69 8.00 3.32
CA GLU A 138 -13.70 7.17 2.65
C GLU A 138 -13.08 5.97 1.92
N ALA A 139 -13.80 4.84 1.94
CA ALA A 139 -13.41 3.60 1.29
C ALA A 139 -13.41 3.73 -0.23
N SER A 140 -12.32 3.31 -0.86
CA SER A 140 -12.18 3.29 -2.33
C SER A 140 -11.24 2.18 -2.76
N VAL A 141 -11.59 1.49 -3.85
CA VAL A 141 -10.76 0.42 -4.42
C VAL A 141 -9.40 0.97 -4.84
N PHE A 142 -9.36 2.15 -5.46
CA PHE A 142 -8.11 2.78 -5.91
C PHE A 142 -7.11 2.95 -4.77
N LYS A 143 -7.58 3.35 -3.58
CA LYS A 143 -6.75 3.54 -2.39
C LYS A 143 -6.12 2.23 -1.89
N LEU A 144 -6.83 1.11 -2.03
CA LEU A 144 -6.34 -0.21 -1.63
C LEU A 144 -5.42 -0.85 -2.67
N LEU A 145 -5.60 -0.57 -3.96
CA LEU A 145 -4.86 -1.22 -5.03
C LEU A 145 -3.33 -1.19 -4.82
N PRO A 146 -2.70 -0.04 -4.50
CA PRO A 146 -1.25 -0.02 -4.22
C PRO A 146 -0.86 -0.92 -3.03
N LEU A 147 -1.65 -0.92 -1.95
CA LEU A 147 -1.40 -1.73 -0.75
C LEU A 147 -1.54 -3.24 -1.04
N MET A 148 -2.50 -3.60 -1.90
CA MET A 148 -2.72 -4.97 -2.34
C MET A 148 -1.59 -5.45 -3.24
N LEU A 149 -1.15 -4.64 -4.20
CA LEU A 149 -0.02 -4.97 -5.10
C LEU A 149 1.29 -5.09 -4.31
N LEU A 150 1.53 -4.19 -3.36
CA LEU A 150 2.65 -4.28 -2.43
C LEU A 150 2.61 -5.58 -1.62
N SER A 151 1.44 -5.89 -1.03
CA SER A 151 1.26 -7.14 -0.27
C SER A 151 1.41 -8.39 -1.14
N TYR A 152 1.00 -8.33 -2.40
CA TYR A 152 1.22 -9.41 -3.36
C TYR A 152 2.72 -9.65 -3.62
N MET A 153 3.52 -8.59 -3.78
CA MET A 153 4.98 -8.73 -3.94
C MET A 153 5.63 -9.36 -2.71
N HIS A 154 5.26 -8.90 -1.51
CA HIS A 154 5.80 -9.45 -0.27
C HIS A 154 5.41 -10.91 -0.04
N ILE A 155 4.15 -11.28 -0.32
CA ILE A 155 3.73 -12.69 -0.21
C ILE A 155 4.41 -13.57 -1.25
N THR A 156 4.54 -13.13 -2.50
CA THR A 156 5.17 -13.96 -3.55
C THR A 156 6.66 -14.22 -3.28
N ASN A 157 7.35 -13.29 -2.62
CA ASN A 157 8.75 -13.42 -2.24
C ASN A 157 8.96 -13.76 -0.75
N TRP A 158 7.91 -14.20 -0.04
CA TRP A 158 7.94 -14.34 1.42
C TRP A 158 9.09 -15.21 1.93
N ARG A 159 9.45 -16.28 1.21
CA ARG A 159 10.56 -17.17 1.60
C ARG A 159 11.91 -16.45 1.57
N GLN A 160 12.12 -15.55 0.63
CA GLN A 160 13.37 -14.80 0.49
C GLN A 160 13.44 -13.69 1.54
N GLU A 161 12.33 -12.98 1.77
CA GLU A 161 12.24 -11.90 2.75
C GLU A 161 12.34 -12.42 4.20
N VAL A 162 11.65 -13.52 4.52
CA VAL A 162 11.65 -14.10 5.87
C VAL A 162 12.97 -14.78 6.23
N ASN A 163 13.71 -15.26 5.23
CA ASN A 163 15.02 -15.90 5.40
C ASN A 163 16.20 -14.93 5.22
N GLY A 164 15.94 -13.65 4.90
CA GLY A 164 16.96 -12.61 4.79
C GLY A 164 17.90 -12.75 3.59
N ILE A 165 17.51 -13.47 2.54
CA ILE A 165 18.34 -13.63 1.35
C ILE A 165 18.22 -12.34 0.52
N LYS A 166 19.24 -11.46 0.65
CA LYS A 166 19.29 -10.10 0.07
C LYS A 166 19.65 -10.06 -1.42
N ASP A 167 19.05 -10.89 -2.27
CA ASP A 167 19.17 -10.68 -3.72
C ASP A 167 18.08 -9.71 -4.21
N SER A 168 18.20 -8.45 -3.77
CA SER A 168 17.21 -7.40 -4.07
C SER A 168 17.06 -7.14 -5.57
N ASP A 169 18.12 -7.34 -6.35
CA ASP A 169 18.13 -7.10 -7.79
C ASP A 169 17.44 -8.20 -8.58
N ALA A 170 17.66 -9.47 -8.23
CA ALA A 170 16.93 -10.57 -8.86
C ALA A 170 15.43 -10.48 -8.57
N VAL A 171 15.06 -10.12 -7.33
CA VAL A 171 13.66 -9.93 -6.91
C VAL A 171 13.02 -8.75 -7.65
N THR A 172 13.74 -7.64 -7.80
CA THR A 172 13.25 -6.44 -8.50
C THR A 172 13.05 -6.70 -9.99
N LYS A 173 14.01 -7.39 -10.64
CA LYS A 173 13.89 -7.76 -12.07
C LYS A 173 12.72 -8.71 -12.30
N LYS A 174 12.57 -9.73 -11.45
CA LYS A 174 11.46 -10.70 -11.53
C LYS A 174 10.10 -10.03 -11.37
N ASN A 175 9.99 -9.03 -10.51
CA ASN A 175 8.72 -8.34 -10.20
C ASN A 175 8.54 -7.02 -10.95
N ALA A 176 9.33 -6.73 -11.98
CA ALA A 176 9.27 -5.48 -12.72
C ALA A 176 7.88 -5.16 -13.29
N ALA A 177 7.11 -6.17 -13.70
CA ALA A 177 5.73 -5.98 -14.16
C ALA A 177 4.80 -5.49 -13.03
N VAL A 178 4.93 -6.06 -11.84
CA VAL A 178 4.14 -5.68 -10.66
C VAL A 178 4.52 -4.29 -10.18
N LEU A 179 5.82 -3.95 -10.18
CA LEU A 179 6.30 -2.61 -9.83
C LEU A 179 5.77 -1.53 -10.81
N ARG A 180 5.68 -1.85 -12.11
CA ARG A 180 5.04 -0.97 -13.09
C ARG A 180 3.54 -0.82 -12.81
N ALA A 181 2.85 -1.91 -12.50
CA ALA A 181 1.43 -1.87 -12.13
C ALA A 181 1.20 -1.06 -10.85
N LEU A 182 2.12 -1.17 -9.88
CA LEU A 182 2.10 -0.39 -8.64
C LEU A 182 2.23 1.11 -8.94
N ALA A 183 3.18 1.50 -9.80
CA ALA A 183 3.34 2.91 -10.21
C ALA A 183 2.08 3.48 -10.87
N VAL A 184 1.45 2.69 -11.74
CA VAL A 184 0.19 3.07 -12.38
C VAL A 184 -0.94 3.17 -11.35
N ALA A 185 -1.03 2.23 -10.42
CA ALA A 185 -2.04 2.24 -9.36
C ALA A 185 -1.90 3.48 -8.45
N GLU A 186 -0.69 3.89 -8.11
CA GLU A 186 -0.43 5.11 -7.35
C GLU A 186 -0.84 6.37 -8.14
N LEU A 187 -0.50 6.44 -9.42
CA LEU A 187 -0.96 7.53 -10.27
C LEU A 187 -2.50 7.57 -10.37
N LEU A 188 -3.16 6.41 -10.46
CA LEU A 188 -4.62 6.33 -10.45
C LEU A 188 -5.22 6.82 -9.13
N VAL A 189 -4.55 6.60 -7.98
CA VAL A 189 -4.96 7.20 -6.70
C VAL A 189 -4.88 8.72 -6.78
N ALA A 190 -3.78 9.28 -7.30
CA ALA A 190 -3.63 10.72 -7.47
C ALA A 190 -4.77 11.31 -8.31
N VAL A 191 -5.05 10.69 -9.47
CA VAL A 191 -6.12 11.10 -10.38
C VAL A 191 -7.49 10.97 -9.73
N SER A 192 -7.76 9.86 -9.03
CA SER A 192 -9.02 9.64 -8.32
C SER A 192 -9.25 10.69 -7.23
N LEU A 193 -8.21 11.04 -6.46
CA LEU A 193 -8.28 12.09 -5.45
C LEU A 193 -8.49 13.47 -6.09
N ALA A 194 -7.77 13.79 -7.16
CA ALA A 194 -7.92 15.05 -7.88
C ALA A 194 -9.34 15.23 -8.42
N MET A 195 -9.90 14.21 -9.07
CA MET A 195 -11.28 14.22 -9.54
C MET A 195 -12.26 14.42 -8.39
N ASN A 196 -12.04 13.78 -7.26
CA ASN A 196 -12.90 13.93 -6.09
C ASN A 196 -12.83 15.33 -5.47
N THR A 197 -11.66 15.98 -5.49
CA THR A 197 -11.49 17.36 -5.05
C THR A 197 -12.18 18.33 -6.00
N ILE A 198 -12.01 18.17 -7.31
CA ILE A 198 -12.67 19.00 -8.33
C ILE A 198 -14.20 18.88 -8.24
N LEU A 199 -14.70 17.66 -8.03
CA LEU A 199 -16.14 17.39 -7.90
C LEU A 199 -16.70 17.76 -6.51
N MET A 200 -15.86 18.23 -5.58
CA MET A 200 -16.24 18.58 -4.21
C MET A 200 -17.06 17.47 -3.51
N ASN A 201 -16.76 16.21 -3.82
CA ASN A 201 -17.55 15.07 -3.37
C ASN A 201 -17.56 14.89 -1.83
N SER A 202 -16.58 15.47 -1.13
CA SER A 202 -16.46 15.39 0.33
C SER A 202 -15.65 16.58 0.85
N GLY A 203 -16.05 17.16 1.99
CA GLY A 203 -15.40 18.32 2.59
C GLY A 203 -13.92 18.10 2.94
N ALA A 204 -13.49 16.86 3.15
CA ALA A 204 -12.09 16.51 3.45
C ALA A 204 -11.27 16.14 2.21
N SER A 205 -11.87 16.08 1.01
CA SER A 205 -11.21 15.54 -0.20
C SER A 205 -9.98 16.35 -0.62
N GLY A 206 -10.02 17.68 -0.51
CA GLY A 206 -8.88 18.55 -0.83
C GLY A 206 -7.68 18.34 0.10
N VAL A 207 -7.92 18.25 1.41
CA VAL A 207 -6.87 18.00 2.40
C VAL A 207 -6.18 16.66 2.13
N VAL A 208 -6.98 15.64 1.84
CA VAL A 208 -6.48 14.29 1.53
C VAL A 208 -5.63 14.29 0.25
N LEU A 209 -6.01 15.06 -0.77
CA LEU A 209 -5.22 15.21 -1.98
C LEU A 209 -3.87 15.85 -1.70
N VAL A 210 -3.83 16.96 -0.97
CA VAL A 210 -2.57 17.67 -0.65
C VAL A 210 -1.62 16.77 0.14
N LEU A 211 -2.13 16.07 1.16
CA LEU A 211 -1.32 15.12 1.93
C LEU A 211 -0.78 13.99 1.06
N TYR A 212 -1.62 13.43 0.18
CA TYR A 212 -1.19 12.38 -0.74
C TYR A 212 -0.13 12.88 -1.72
N LEU A 213 -0.29 14.09 -2.28
CA LEU A 213 0.70 14.69 -3.19
C LEU A 213 2.03 14.96 -2.50
N GLY A 214 2.02 15.35 -1.22
CA GLY A 214 3.24 15.48 -0.42
C GLY A 214 4.00 14.15 -0.30
N ILE A 215 3.30 13.05 -0.02
CA ILE A 215 3.92 11.71 0.03
C ILE A 215 4.32 11.24 -1.37
N TYR A 216 3.51 11.51 -2.39
CA TYR A 216 3.82 11.18 -3.78
C TYR A 216 5.07 11.92 -4.28
N TRP A 217 5.28 13.16 -3.84
CA TRP A 217 6.52 13.87 -4.09
C TRP A 217 7.73 13.17 -3.47
N LEU A 218 7.63 12.70 -2.23
CA LEU A 218 8.69 11.89 -1.61
C LEU A 218 8.98 10.63 -2.43
N ARG A 219 7.94 9.96 -2.96
CA ARG A 219 8.10 8.78 -3.82
C ARG A 219 8.87 9.08 -5.10
N ILE A 220 8.60 10.21 -5.74
CA ILE A 220 9.38 10.62 -6.93
C ILE A 220 10.87 10.82 -6.56
N ASN A 221 11.17 11.28 -5.34
CA ASN A 221 12.56 11.51 -4.93
C ASN A 221 13.31 10.22 -4.56
N PHE A 222 12.64 9.23 -4.00
CA PHE A 222 13.29 8.05 -3.41
C PHE A 222 13.02 6.72 -4.14
N SER A 223 11.86 6.56 -4.79
CA SER A 223 11.42 5.29 -5.37
C SER A 223 11.81 5.16 -6.85
N PRO A 224 12.66 4.19 -7.23
CA PRO A 224 13.18 4.08 -8.61
C PRO A 224 12.08 3.72 -9.62
N TYR A 225 11.13 2.87 -9.23
CA TYR A 225 10.03 2.46 -10.12
C TYR A 225 9.09 3.64 -10.45
N MET A 226 8.90 4.57 -9.51
CA MET A 226 8.12 5.79 -9.71
C MET A 226 8.83 6.79 -10.61
N GLN A 227 10.15 6.96 -10.44
CA GLN A 227 10.96 7.82 -11.31
C GLN A 227 10.90 7.36 -12.77
N ILE A 228 11.04 6.04 -13.01
CA ILE A 228 10.94 5.45 -14.35
C ILE A 228 9.54 5.68 -14.96
N MET A 229 8.49 5.48 -14.16
CA MET A 229 7.11 5.71 -14.63
C MET A 229 6.85 7.19 -14.96
N MET A 230 7.32 8.11 -14.11
CA MET A 230 7.22 9.54 -14.33
C MET A 230 7.98 9.95 -15.60
N LEU A 231 9.21 9.45 -15.79
CA LEU A 231 9.97 9.72 -17.01
C LEU A 231 9.22 9.24 -18.25
N LYS A 232 8.65 8.02 -18.21
CA LYS A 232 7.84 7.49 -19.31
C LYS A 232 6.59 8.33 -19.59
N LEU A 233 5.95 8.86 -18.54
CA LEU A 233 4.81 9.76 -18.67
C LEU A 233 5.23 11.09 -19.31
N LEU A 234 6.33 11.68 -18.85
CA LEU A 234 6.88 12.90 -19.43
C LEU A 234 7.24 12.69 -20.91
N SER A 235 7.95 11.60 -21.25
CA SER A 235 8.30 11.28 -22.64
C SER A 235 7.08 11.10 -23.55
N LYS A 236 5.95 10.62 -23.03
CA LYS A 236 4.70 10.54 -23.80
C LYS A 236 4.02 11.90 -24.01
N LEU A 237 4.26 12.85 -23.12
CA LEU A 237 3.70 14.20 -23.18
C LEU A 237 4.57 15.15 -24.01
N ASP A 238 5.84 14.81 -24.24
CA ASP A 238 6.80 15.53 -25.10
C ASP A 238 6.20 16.08 -26.40
N PRO A 239 5.54 15.27 -27.26
CA PRO A 239 5.05 15.76 -28.54
C PRO A 239 3.88 16.75 -28.41
N LYS A 240 3.26 16.87 -27.23
CA LYS A 240 2.08 17.71 -26.99
C LYS A 240 2.41 19.08 -26.40
N ILE A 241 3.70 19.41 -26.25
CA ILE A 241 4.12 20.58 -25.50
C ILE A 241 4.45 21.74 -26.44
N PRO A 242 3.86 22.92 -26.21
CA PRO A 242 4.16 24.08 -27.04
C PRO A 242 5.62 24.50 -26.86
N PRO A 243 6.30 24.96 -27.93
CA PRO A 243 7.71 25.34 -27.88
C PRO A 243 8.01 26.43 -26.85
N LYS A 244 7.02 27.28 -26.52
CA LYS A 244 7.11 28.31 -25.48
C LYS A 244 7.41 27.78 -24.07
N ARG A 245 7.10 26.51 -23.77
CA ARG A 245 7.34 25.90 -22.46
C ARG A 245 8.42 24.81 -22.48
N ALA A 246 9.18 24.71 -23.58
CA ALA A 246 10.19 23.67 -23.75
C ALA A 246 11.30 23.74 -22.68
N GLU A 247 11.70 24.94 -22.26
CA GLU A 247 12.74 25.12 -21.24
C GLU A 247 12.29 24.63 -19.85
N GLN A 248 11.10 25.05 -19.41
CA GLN A 248 10.49 24.59 -18.15
C GLN A 248 10.30 23.05 -18.17
N TRP A 249 9.89 22.52 -19.31
CA TRP A 249 9.75 21.08 -19.50
C TRP A 249 11.09 20.34 -19.43
N GLY A 250 12.14 20.91 -20.01
CA GLY A 250 13.50 20.39 -19.92
C GLY A 250 14.02 20.36 -18.48
N PHE A 251 13.72 21.39 -17.68
CA PHE A 251 14.07 21.42 -16.25
C PHE A 251 13.43 20.26 -15.48
N ILE A 252 12.13 20.01 -15.70
CA ILE A 252 11.40 18.91 -15.04
C ILE A 252 12.04 17.56 -15.39
N LYS A 253 12.37 17.32 -16.67
CA LYS A 253 13.05 16.07 -17.05
C LYS A 253 14.42 15.94 -16.41
N LYS A 254 15.24 17.00 -16.46
CA LYS A 254 16.57 17.01 -15.87
C LYS A 254 16.52 16.70 -14.38
N PHE A 255 15.53 17.24 -13.67
CA PHE A 255 15.31 16.93 -12.26
C PHE A 255 15.03 15.43 -12.05
N ILE A 256 14.13 14.82 -12.81
CA ILE A 256 13.86 13.37 -12.67
C ILE A 256 15.08 12.53 -13.02
N TYR A 257 15.80 12.88 -14.09
CA TYR A 257 17.05 12.20 -14.47
C TYR A 257 18.11 12.30 -13.37
N SER A 258 18.27 13.48 -12.75
CA SER A 258 19.24 13.63 -11.65
C SER A 258 18.88 12.73 -10.47
N LYS A 259 17.59 12.57 -10.16
CA LYS A 259 17.15 11.70 -9.06
C LYS A 259 17.37 10.22 -9.32
N ILE A 260 17.26 9.78 -10.58
CA ILE A 260 17.63 8.43 -10.98
C ILE A 260 19.14 8.22 -10.81
N GLN A 261 19.96 9.18 -11.26
CA GLN A 261 21.42 9.11 -11.09
C GLN A 261 21.84 9.12 -9.62
N ASP A 262 21.21 9.96 -8.78
CA ASP A 262 21.45 9.99 -7.33
C ASP A 262 21.15 8.63 -6.69
N HIS A 263 20.11 7.93 -7.16
CA HIS A 263 19.77 6.58 -6.68
C HIS A 263 20.83 5.55 -7.07
N GLU A 264 21.26 5.55 -8.34
CA GLU A 264 22.33 4.65 -8.82
C GLU A 264 23.65 4.88 -8.07
N ARG A 265 24.01 6.14 -7.81
CA ARG A 265 25.20 6.50 -7.01
C ARG A 265 25.11 5.95 -5.59
N ARG A 266 24.00 6.19 -4.88
CA ARG A 266 23.79 5.66 -3.52
C ARG A 266 23.90 4.15 -3.48
N LYS A 267 23.33 3.46 -4.48
CA LYS A 267 23.42 2.01 -4.57
C LYS A 267 24.87 1.54 -4.74
N ALA A 268 25.63 2.17 -5.63
CA ALA A 268 27.04 1.86 -5.84
C ALA A 268 27.91 2.14 -4.60
N GLU A 269 27.58 3.15 -3.80
CA GLU A 269 28.26 3.44 -2.53
C GLU A 269 27.97 2.37 -1.46
N ILE A 270 26.72 1.90 -1.37
CA ILE A 270 26.32 0.81 -0.48
C ILE A 270 27.03 -0.49 -0.86
N GLU A 271 27.11 -0.82 -2.15
CA GLU A 271 27.84 -2.00 -2.64
C GLU A 271 29.35 -1.94 -2.38
N LYS A 272 29.94 -0.75 -2.30
CA LYS A 272 31.36 -0.57 -1.96
C LYS A 272 31.65 -0.68 -0.46
N THR A 273 30.64 -0.44 0.37
CA THR A 273 30.77 -0.41 1.84
C THR A 273 30.27 -1.69 2.53
N ALA A 274 29.55 -2.55 1.81
CA ALA A 274 29.08 -3.87 2.25
C ALA A 274 30.06 -4.99 1.91
#